data_AF-A0A392RPB8-F1
#
_entry.id   AF-A0A392RPB8-F1
#
_cell.length_a   1.000
_cell.length_b   1.000
_cell.length_c   1.000
_cell.angle_alpha   90.00
_cell.angle_beta   90.00
_cell.angle_gamma   90.00
#
_symmetry.space_group_name_H-M   'P 1'
#
loop_
_entity.id
_entity.type
_entity.pdbx_description
1 polymer ?
#
loop_
_entity_poly.entity_id
_entity_poly.type
_entity_poly.pdbx_seq_one_letter_code
_entity_poly.pdbx_strand_id
1 'polypeptide(L)'
;MSGKDVTESLKEHVEMFMMFASLKLEERKVEFTIDLVHDTSPISMAPYRMSASELNELKNQLEELLEKRFVRPSVSPWGAPV
;
A
#
# COMPACT_ATOMS: atom_id res chain seq x y z
N MET A 1 1.24 18.67 25.52
CA MET A 1 1.42 19.52 24.33
C MET A 1 0.06 20.09 23.98
N SER A 2 -0.05 21.40 23.79
CA SER A 2 -1.32 22.06 23.48
C SER A 2 -1.69 21.78 22.02
N GLY A 3 -2.99 21.64 21.71
CA GLY A 3 -3.43 21.46 20.32
C GLY A 3 -2.99 22.59 19.38
N LYS A 4 -2.70 23.77 19.94
CA LYS A 4 -2.15 24.93 19.22
C LYS A 4 -0.72 24.67 18.74
N ASP A 5 0.12 24.08 19.59
CA ASP A 5 1.53 23.77 19.28
C ASP A 5 1.63 22.76 18.12
N VAL A 6 0.71 21.79 18.07
CA VAL A 6 0.64 20.80 16.98
C VAL A 6 0.25 21.48 15.66
N THR A 7 -0.74 22.37 15.68
CA THR A 7 -1.15 23.08 14.46
C THR A 7 -0.11 24.07 13.94
N GLU A 8 0.70 24.64 14.83
CA GLU A 8 1.79 25.56 14.47
C GLU A 8 2.94 24.79 13.82
N SER A 9 3.36 23.67 14.42
CA SER A 9 4.37 22.78 13.84
C SER A 9 3.94 22.20 12.48
N LEU A 10 2.66 21.82 12.33
CA LEU A 10 2.15 21.36 11.03
C LEU A 10 2.23 22.45 9.96
N LYS A 11 1.94 23.72 10.32
CA LYS A 11 2.07 24.86 9.40
C LYS A 11 3.51 25.10 8.97
N GLU A 12 4.46 24.98 9.90
CA GLU A 12 5.90 25.14 9.61
C GLU A 12 6.44 24.09 8.64
N HIS A 13 5.83 22.90 8.61
CA HIS A 13 6.24 21.78 7.76
C HIS A 13 5.30 21.46 6.60
N VAL A 14 4.37 22.36 6.26
CA VAL A 14 3.44 22.18 5.12
C VAL A 14 4.18 21.82 3.84
N GLU A 15 5.31 22.48 3.57
CA GLU A 15 6.18 22.20 2.42
C GLU A 15 6.64 20.73 2.35
N MET A 16 6.97 20.13 3.50
CA MET A 16 7.42 18.75 3.59
C MET A 16 6.27 17.79 3.24
N PHE A 17 5.07 18.03 3.76
CA PHE A 17 3.89 17.24 3.44
C PHE A 17 3.47 17.42 1.97
N MET A 18 3.58 18.62 1.43
CA MET A 18 3.31 18.91 0.01
C MET A 18 4.32 18.20 -0.90
N MET A 19 5.61 18.13 -0.53
CA MET A 19 6.61 17.35 -1.26
C MET A 19 6.25 15.86 -1.31
N PHE A 20 5.86 15.25 -0.19
CA PHE A 20 5.40 13.85 -0.17
C PHE A 20 4.10 13.63 -0.95
N ALA A 21 3.17 14.59 -0.91
CA ALA A 21 1.96 14.55 -1.72
C ALA A 21 2.25 14.71 -3.22
N SER A 22 3.27 15.49 -3.59
CA SER A 22 3.75 15.69 -4.95
C SER A 22 4.62 14.55 -5.47
N LEU A 23 5.17 13.70 -4.60
CA LEU A 23 5.73 12.38 -4.97
C LEU A 23 4.64 11.38 -5.40
N LYS A 24 3.41 11.86 -5.67
CA LYS A 24 2.36 11.16 -6.39
C LYS A 24 3.02 10.29 -7.45
N LEU A 25 2.90 8.97 -7.28
CA LEU A 25 3.47 7.98 -8.19
C LEU A 25 3.14 8.45 -9.60
N GLU A 26 4.13 8.96 -10.34
CA GLU A 26 3.94 9.28 -11.75
C GLU A 26 3.34 8.01 -12.38
N GLU A 27 2.41 8.18 -13.33
CA GLU A 27 1.94 7.05 -14.14
C GLU A 27 3.16 6.21 -14.51
N ARG A 28 3.16 4.92 -14.17
CA ARG A 28 4.33 4.03 -14.24
C ARG A 28 4.91 4.05 -15.67
N LYS A 29 5.78 5.02 -15.97
CA LYS A 29 6.46 5.17 -17.26
C LYS A 29 7.52 4.09 -17.47
N VAL A 30 7.91 3.44 -16.38
CA VAL A 30 8.91 2.38 -16.34
C VAL A 30 8.21 1.09 -15.92
N GLU A 31 8.33 0.07 -16.77
CA GLU A 31 7.97 -1.29 -16.41
C GLU A 31 9.09 -1.86 -15.53
N PHE A 32 8.74 -2.25 -14.31
CA PHE A 32 9.67 -2.89 -13.40
C PHE A 32 9.59 -4.40 -13.57
N THR A 33 10.73 -5.05 -13.80
CA THR A 33 10.86 -6.51 -13.86
C THR A 33 11.61 -7.02 -12.64
N ILE A 34 11.17 -8.15 -12.09
CA ILE A 34 11.85 -8.85 -11.01
C ILE A 34 12.36 -10.17 -11.58
N ASP A 35 13.68 -10.32 -11.67
CA ASP A 35 14.30 -11.56 -12.12
C ASP A 35 14.28 -12.60 -11.00
N LEU A 36 13.83 -13.81 -11.33
CA LEU A 36 13.84 -14.94 -10.40
C LEU A 36 15.14 -15.71 -10.49
N VAL A 37 15.58 -16.29 -9.38
CA VAL A 37 16.67 -17.26 -9.39
C VAL A 37 16.23 -18.50 -10.20
N HIS A 38 17.17 -19.10 -10.93
CA HIS A 38 16.93 -20.35 -11.64
C HIS A 38 16.33 -21.41 -10.70
N ASP A 39 15.41 -22.23 -11.23
CA ASP A 39 14.65 -23.27 -10.51
C ASP A 39 13.66 -22.78 -9.43
N THR A 40 13.38 -21.47 -9.33
CA THR A 40 12.35 -20.98 -8.42
C THR A 40 10.95 -21.37 -8.94
N SER A 41 10.18 -22.09 -8.13
CA SER A 41 8.76 -22.40 -8.41
C SER A 41 7.81 -21.49 -7.62
N PRO A 42 6.58 -21.25 -8.12
CA PRO A 42 5.60 -20.46 -7.38
C PRO A 42 5.21 -21.10 -6.05
N ILE A 43 5.04 -20.26 -5.03
CA ILE A 43 4.57 -20.65 -3.71
C ILE A 43 3.22 -19.97 -3.44
N SER A 44 2.24 -20.75 -2.97
CA SER A 44 0.93 -20.26 -2.55
C SER A 44 0.61 -20.75 -1.15
N MET A 45 0.41 -19.80 -0.23
CA MET A 45 0.10 -20.02 1.18
C MET A 45 -1.29 -19.49 1.51
N ALA A 46 -2.00 -20.19 2.40
CA ALA A 46 -3.31 -19.74 2.85
C ALA A 46 -3.20 -18.46 3.71
N PRO A 47 -4.14 -17.51 3.61
CA PRO A 47 -4.18 -16.31 4.47
C PRO A 47 -4.26 -16.65 5.95
N TYR A 48 -3.84 -15.72 6.81
CA TYR A 48 -3.95 -15.91 8.25
C TYR A 48 -5.41 -15.89 8.71
N ARG A 49 -5.69 -16.53 9.85
CA ARG A 49 -7.00 -16.46 10.48
C ARG A 49 -7.16 -15.09 11.12
N MET A 50 -8.19 -14.37 10.70
CA MET A 50 -8.55 -13.05 11.20
C MET A 50 -9.94 -13.07 11.84
N SER A 51 -10.14 -12.18 12.80
CA SER A 51 -11.46 -11.86 13.36
C SER A 51 -12.34 -11.10 12.36
N ALA A 52 -13.64 -11.02 12.63
CA ALA A 52 -14.58 -10.30 11.77
C ALA A 52 -14.25 -8.80 11.67
N SER A 53 -13.75 -8.18 12.75
CA SER A 53 -13.36 -6.77 12.75
C SER A 53 -12.13 -6.50 11.88
N GLU A 54 -11.14 -7.38 11.93
CA GLU A 54 -9.93 -7.28 11.10
C GLU A 54 -10.26 -7.46 9.62
N LEU A 55 -11.13 -8.43 9.28
CA LEU A 55 -11.58 -8.62 7.89
C LEU A 55 -12.33 -7.40 7.34
N ASN A 56 -13.13 -6.72 8.17
CA ASN A 56 -13.84 -5.52 7.75
C ASN A 56 -12.88 -4.35 7.48
N GLU A 57 -11.87 -4.17 8.34
CA GLU A 57 -10.85 -3.14 8.15
C GLU A 57 -9.98 -3.43 6.92
N LEU A 58 -9.54 -4.69 6.75
CA LEU A 58 -8.78 -5.11 5.57
C LEU A 58 -9.55 -4.83 4.27
N LYS A 59 -10.86 -5.09 4.27
CA LYS A 59 -11.72 -4.79 3.12
C LYS A 59 -11.73 -3.29 2.81
N ASN A 60 -11.90 -2.43 3.80
CA ASN A 60 -11.90 -0.97 3.61
C ASN A 60 -10.59 -0.48 2.99
N GLN A 61 -9.45 -0.99 3.49
CA GLN A 61 -8.12 -0.65 2.96
C GLN A 61 -7.94 -1.12 1.52
N LEU A 62 -8.40 -2.33 1.19
CA LEU A 62 -8.36 -2.84 -0.18
C LEU A 62 -9.20 -2.00 -1.15
N GLU A 63 -10.38 -1.56 -0.73
CA GLU A 63 -11.24 -0.69 -1.54
C GLU A 63 -10.55 0.66 -1.84
N GLU A 64 -9.94 1.28 -0.84
CA GLU A 64 -9.16 2.52 -1.02
C GLU A 64 -7.97 2.32 -1.98
N LEU A 65 -7.24 1.21 -1.84
CA LEU A 65 -6.10 0.90 -2.72
C LEU A 65 -6.52 0.61 -4.17
N LEU A 66 -7.70 -0.01 -4.35
CA LEU A 66 -8.30 -0.24 -5.67
C LEU A 66 -8.73 1.08 -6.32
N GLU A 67 -9.36 1.97 -5.56
CA GLU A 67 -9.77 3.30 -6.03
C GLU A 67 -8.56 4.13 -6.45
N LYS A 68 -7.47 4.09 -5.67
CA LYS A 68 -6.20 4.73 -5.99
C LYS A 68 -5.40 4.06 -7.12
N ARG A 69 -5.88 2.92 -7.67
CA ARG A 69 -5.20 2.13 -8.71
C ARG A 69 -3.82 1.61 -8.31
N PHE A 70 -3.55 1.49 -7.01
CA PHE A 70 -2.29 0.94 -6.51
C PHE A 70 -2.28 -0.59 -6.62
N VAL A 71 -3.45 -1.23 -6.49
CA VAL A 71 -3.62 -2.67 -6.69
C VAL A 71 -4.68 -2.96 -7.76
N ARG A 72 -4.69 -4.19 -8.27
CA ARG A 72 -5.73 -4.69 -9.18
C ARG A 72 -5.97 -6.19 -8.94
N PRO A 73 -7.16 -6.72 -9.23
CA PRO A 73 -7.38 -8.15 -9.25
C PRO A 73 -6.42 -8.85 -10.21
N SER A 74 -5.91 -10.02 -9.83
CA SER A 74 -5.06 -10.85 -10.67
C SER A 74 -5.26 -12.33 -10.35
N VAL A 75 -4.88 -13.20 -11.29
CA VAL A 75 -4.81 -14.64 -11.07
C VAL A 75 -3.33 -15.01 -11.10
N SER A 76 -2.76 -15.32 -9.93
CA SER A 76 -1.33 -15.57 -9.74
C SER A 76 -1.12 -16.97 -9.14
N PRO A 77 -0.11 -17.72 -9.61
CA PRO A 77 0.31 -18.95 -8.93
C PRO A 77 1.07 -18.65 -7.63
N TRP A 78 1.47 -17.39 -7.41
CA TRP A 78 2.09 -16.91 -6.17
C TRP A 78 1.03 -16.35 -5.22
N GLY A 79 1.07 -16.77 -3.96
CA GLY A 79 0.18 -16.31 -2.90
C GLY A 79 0.91 -16.19 -1.57
N ALA A 80 1.05 -14.96 -1.07
CA ALA A 80 1.57 -14.70 0.27
C ALA A 80 0.40 -14.54 1.25
N PRO A 81 0.52 -15.02 2.50
CA PRO A 81 -0.52 -14.82 3.49
C PRO A 81 -0.59 -13.33 3.86
N VAL A 82 -1.82 -12.84 3.98
CA VAL A 82 -2.15 -11.55 4.60
C VAL A 82 -2.65 -11.83 6.00
#